data_AF-A0A969NXA3-F1
#
_entry.id   AF-A0A969NXA3-F1
#
_cell.length_a   1.000
_cell.length_b   1.000
_cell.length_c   1.000
_cell.angle_alpha   90.00
_cell.angle_beta   90.00
_cell.angle_gamma   90.00
#
_symmetry.space_group_name_H-M   'P 1'
#
loop_
_entity.id
_entity.type
_entity.pdbx_description
1 polymer ?
#
loop_
_entity_poly.entity_id
_entity_poly.type
_entity_poly.pdbx_seq_one_letter_code
_entity_poly.pdbx_strand_id
1 'polypeptide(L)'
;MRIAVLVDQFPSLSETFILNQITGLIDRGHEVDIYSDRLGNIQQTHAEIQQYSLLDRTYYTPVPGNAVLRIISAIFLFLRNFWTAPKLILRAINFVRYNRANYGEPASFLKPLHLIIPWLNQTPYDVILCHYGRNGLKATLLKDLGIIQGKIAVVFHGYDIS
;
A
#
# COMPACT_ATOMS: atom_id res chain seq x y z
N MET A 1 -0.50 16.67 -9.59
CA MET A 1 -0.37 16.10 -8.24
C MET A 1 0.09 14.67 -8.36
N ARG A 2 0.84 14.18 -7.38
CA ARG A 2 1.18 12.76 -7.23
C ARG A 2 0.22 12.10 -6.24
N ILE A 3 -0.44 11.04 -6.68
CA ILE A 3 -1.48 10.35 -5.92
C ILE A 3 -1.09 8.89 -5.75
N ALA A 4 -1.02 8.41 -4.51
CA ALA A 4 -0.88 7.00 -4.22
C ALA A 4 -2.26 6.38 -3.97
N VAL A 5 -2.64 5.36 -4.73
CA VAL A 5 -3.91 4.66 -4.59
C VAL A 5 -3.67 3.34 -3.86
N LEU A 6 -4.28 3.15 -2.68
CA LEU A 6 -4.15 1.92 -1.89
C LEU A 6 -5.37 1.03 -2.10
N VAL A 7 -5.10 -0.23 -2.46
CA VAL A 7 -6.11 -1.25 -2.75
C VAL A 7 -5.71 -2.62 -2.18
N ASP A 8 -6.68 -3.48 -1.98
CA ASP A 8 -6.43 -4.85 -1.51
C ASP A 8 -5.85 -5.75 -2.61
N GLN A 9 -6.27 -5.53 -3.85
CA GLN A 9 -5.79 -6.29 -5.00
C GLN A 9 -5.77 -5.43 -6.25
N PHE A 10 -4.73 -5.56 -7.06
CA PHE A 10 -4.67 -4.96 -8.39
C PHE A 10 -3.82 -5.84 -9.31
N PRO A 11 -4.23 -6.06 -10.58
CA PRO A 11 -5.51 -5.66 -11.19
C PRO A 11 -6.69 -6.47 -10.66
N SER A 12 -7.92 -5.99 -10.87
CA SER A 12 -9.13 -6.68 -10.41
C SER A 12 -10.24 -6.57 -11.45
N LEU A 13 -10.85 -7.71 -11.81
CA LEU A 13 -11.91 -7.75 -12.81
C LEU A 13 -13.23 -7.17 -12.29
N SER A 14 -13.53 -7.38 -11.01
CA SER A 14 -14.77 -6.94 -10.37
C SER A 14 -14.71 -5.50 -9.86
N GLU A 15 -13.53 -4.96 -9.59
CA GLU A 15 -13.36 -3.61 -9.01
C GLU A 15 -13.09 -2.55 -10.10
N THR A 16 -13.91 -2.56 -11.16
CA THR A 16 -13.79 -1.61 -12.28
C THR A 16 -13.96 -0.15 -11.87
N PHE A 17 -14.70 0.12 -10.80
CA PHE A 17 -14.85 1.48 -10.26
C PHE A 17 -13.51 2.07 -9.80
N ILE A 18 -12.60 1.25 -9.27
CA ILE A 18 -11.25 1.69 -8.87
C ILE A 18 -10.42 1.99 -10.12
N LEU A 19 -10.47 1.10 -11.11
CA LEU A 19 -9.79 1.29 -12.39
C LEU A 19 -10.23 2.59 -13.06
N ASN A 20 -11.54 2.85 -13.13
CA ASN A 20 -12.11 4.06 -13.72
C ASN A 20 -11.69 5.33 -12.96
N GLN A 21 -11.53 5.26 -11.64
CA GLN A 21 -11.04 6.40 -10.87
C GLN A 21 -9.55 6.65 -11.13
N ILE A 22 -8.73 5.59 -11.20
CA ILE A 22 -7.30 5.68 -11.53
C ILE A 22 -7.11 6.31 -12.90
N THR A 23 -7.75 5.78 -13.94
CA THR A 23 -7.62 6.29 -15.32
C THR A 23 -8.16 7.72 -15.41
N GLY A 24 -9.31 8.02 -14.79
CA GLY A 24 -9.87 9.37 -14.77
C GLY A 24 -9.02 10.41 -14.04
N LEU A 25 -8.17 10.00 -13.09
CA LEU A 25 -7.16 10.88 -12.47
C LEU A 25 -5.97 11.11 -13.41
N ILE A 26 -5.52 10.06 -14.10
CA ILE A 26 -4.44 10.16 -15.10
C ILE A 26 -4.86 11.07 -16.25
N ASP A 27 -6.09 10.92 -16.76
CA ASP A 27 -6.65 11.75 -17.84
C ASP A 27 -6.72 13.25 -17.47
N ARG A 28 -6.80 13.55 -16.17
CA ARG A 28 -6.76 14.93 -15.64
C ARG A 28 -5.34 15.45 -15.41
N GLY A 29 -4.32 14.72 -15.86
CA GLY A 29 -2.92 15.11 -15.74
C GLY A 29 -2.32 14.90 -14.35
N HIS A 30 -2.85 13.94 -13.58
CA HIS A 30 -2.23 13.53 -12.31
C HIS A 30 -1.31 12.32 -12.50
N GLU A 31 -0.24 12.28 -11.72
CA GLU A 31 0.61 11.10 -11.61
C GLU A 31 -0.01 10.17 -10.57
N VAL A 32 -0.30 8.93 -10.96
CA VAL A 32 -0.94 7.94 -10.10
C VAL A 32 -0.06 6.70 -9.99
N ASP A 33 0.26 6.33 -8.76
CA ASP A 33 0.91 5.07 -8.40
C ASP A 33 -0.05 4.22 -7.57
N ILE A 34 -0.01 2.90 -7.77
CA ILE A 34 -0.96 1.95 -7.17
C ILE A 34 -0.19 1.08 -6.18
N TYR A 35 -0.70 0.95 -4.96
CA TYR A 35 -0.14 0.10 -3.92
C TYR A 35 -1.13 -1.00 -3.60
N SER A 36 -0.76 -2.24 -3.89
CA SER A 36 -1.63 -3.40 -3.73
C SER A 36 -1.09 -4.42 -2.71
N ASP A 37 -1.99 -4.98 -1.90
CA ASP A 37 -1.65 -6.08 -0.99
C ASP A 37 -1.50 -7.42 -1.70
N ARG A 38 -2.12 -7.56 -2.88
CA ARG A 38 -2.10 -8.77 -3.71
C ARG A 38 -2.03 -8.39 -5.18
N LEU A 39 -1.19 -9.12 -5.92
CA LEU A 39 -1.24 -9.08 -7.37
C LEU A 39 -2.47 -9.89 -7.82
N GLY A 40 -3.30 -9.27 -8.66
CA GLY A 40 -4.44 -9.94 -9.25
C GLY A 40 -4.11 -10.69 -10.54
N ASN A 41 -5.15 -11.09 -11.28
CA ASN A 41 -4.97 -11.83 -12.52
C ASN A 41 -4.47 -10.90 -13.63
N ILE A 42 -3.20 -11.05 -14.01
CA ILE A 42 -2.56 -10.26 -15.07
C ILE A 42 -2.88 -10.78 -16.49
N GLN A 43 -3.35 -12.03 -16.63
CA GLN A 43 -3.69 -12.62 -17.93
C GLN A 43 -5.08 -12.21 -18.41
N GLN A 44 -6.02 -12.06 -17.48
CA GLN A 44 -7.37 -11.58 -17.75
C GLN A 44 -7.55 -10.21 -17.11
N THR A 45 -7.17 -9.19 -17.87
CA THR A 45 -7.23 -7.79 -17.46
C THR A 45 -8.06 -6.96 -18.42
N HIS A 46 -8.55 -5.81 -17.94
CA HIS A 46 -9.20 -4.81 -18.78
C HIS A 46 -8.17 -4.14 -19.71
N ALA A 47 -8.60 -3.72 -20.90
CA ALA A 47 -7.70 -3.17 -21.92
C ALA A 47 -6.97 -1.90 -21.44
N GLU A 48 -7.64 -1.13 -20.59
CA GLU A 48 -7.14 0.08 -19.95
C GLU A 48 -5.87 -0.18 -19.13
N ILE A 49 -5.71 -1.38 -18.56
CA ILE A 49 -4.52 -1.72 -17.76
C ILE A 49 -3.26 -1.68 -18.63
N GLN A 50 -3.36 -2.15 -19.87
CA GLN A 50 -2.28 -2.08 -20.84
C GLN A 50 -2.16 -0.68 -21.45
N GLN A 51 -3.30 -0.06 -21.81
CA GLN A 51 -3.33 1.27 -22.42
C GLN A 51 -2.65 2.34 -21.56
N TYR A 52 -2.85 2.29 -20.23
CA TYR A 52 -2.26 3.24 -19.28
C TYR A 52 -0.98 2.71 -18.62
N SER A 53 -0.50 1.52 -19.01
CA SER A 53 0.67 0.86 -18.42
C SER A 53 0.60 0.79 -16.88
N LEU A 54 -0.57 0.45 -16.33
CA LEU A 54 -0.84 0.57 -14.90
C LEU A 54 -0.02 -0.42 -14.05
N LEU A 55 0.37 -1.56 -14.62
CA LEU A 55 1.21 -2.54 -13.93
C LEU A 55 2.61 -1.99 -13.61
N ASP A 56 3.16 -1.13 -14.48
CA ASP A 56 4.47 -0.50 -14.27
C ASP A 56 4.45 0.52 -13.11
N ARG A 57 3.25 0.97 -12.75
CA ARG A 57 2.98 1.90 -11.66
C ARG A 57 2.41 1.20 -10.43
N THR A 58 2.37 -0.14 -10.43
CA THR A 58 1.82 -0.95 -9.34
C THR A 58 2.93 -1.51 -8.47
N TYR A 59 2.91 -1.14 -7.20
CA TYR A 59 3.81 -1.62 -6.15
C TYR A 59 3.10 -2.66 -5.30
N TYR A 60 3.50 -3.92 -5.49
CA TYR A 60 3.02 -5.04 -4.70
C TYR A 60 4.02 -5.39 -3.59
N THR A 61 3.52 -5.56 -2.36
CA THR A 61 4.34 -6.09 -1.26
C THR A 61 3.77 -7.41 -0.74
N PRO A 62 4.39 -8.54 -1.08
CA PRO A 62 4.02 -9.81 -0.47
C PRO A 62 4.35 -9.77 1.02
N VAL A 63 3.32 -9.85 1.86
CA VAL A 63 3.48 -10.09 3.29
C VAL A 63 3.21 -11.57 3.57
N PRO A 64 4.20 -12.38 3.99
CA PRO A 64 3.98 -13.80 4.22
C PRO A 64 2.88 -14.08 5.25
N GLY A 65 1.94 -14.94 4.90
CA GLY A 65 0.89 -15.40 5.82
C GLY A 65 1.44 -16.23 6.98
N ASN A 66 2.45 -17.07 6.71
CA ASN A 66 3.13 -17.90 7.70
C ASN A 66 4.09 -17.07 8.59
N ALA A 67 4.03 -17.28 9.90
CA ALA A 67 4.81 -16.53 10.88
C ALA A 67 6.34 -16.74 10.74
N VAL A 68 6.79 -17.97 10.49
CA VAL A 68 8.21 -18.30 10.32
C VAL A 68 8.76 -17.62 9.07
N LEU A 69 8.06 -17.75 7.93
CA LEU A 69 8.45 -17.07 6.70
C LEU A 69 8.47 -15.55 6.87
N ARG A 70 7.52 -15.00 7.64
CA ARG A 70 7.47 -13.57 7.94
C ARG A 70 8.65 -13.09 8.79
N ILE A 71 9.13 -13.90 9.72
CA ILE A 71 10.33 -13.59 10.51
C ILE A 71 11.57 -13.60 9.60
N ILE A 72 11.71 -14.65 8.78
CA ILE A 72 12.85 -14.78 7.86
C ILE A 72 12.89 -13.60 6.88
N SER A 73 11.74 -13.27 6.26
CA SER A 73 11.64 -12.12 5.35
C SER A 73 11.87 -10.80 6.09
N ALA A 74 11.38 -10.63 7.31
CA ALA A 74 11.65 -9.44 8.12
C ALA A 74 13.13 -9.25 8.41
N ILE A 75 13.86 -10.30 8.78
CA ILE A 75 15.31 -10.23 9.02
C ILE A 75 16.02 -9.80 7.74
N PHE A 76 15.69 -10.41 6.60
CA PHE A 76 16.27 -10.03 5.32
C PHE A 76 15.98 -8.56 4.95
N LEU A 77 14.72 -8.13 5.10
CA LEU A 77 14.31 -6.75 4.83
C LEU A 77 14.98 -5.75 5.77
N PHE A 78 15.14 -6.10 7.05
CA PHE A 78 15.86 -5.30 8.03
C PHE A 78 17.31 -5.13 7.58
N LEU A 79 18.05 -6.22 7.37
CA LEU A 79 19.47 -6.16 7.00
C LEU A 79 19.71 -5.40 5.69
N ARG A 80 18.84 -5.60 4.70
CA ARG A 80 18.96 -4.96 3.38
C ARG A 80 18.67 -3.45 3.42
N ASN A 81 17.70 -3.01 4.23
CA ASN A 81 17.19 -1.62 4.17
C ASN A 81 17.56 -0.77 5.38
N PHE A 82 18.19 -1.36 6.42
CA PHE A 82 18.56 -0.64 7.64
C PHE A 82 19.44 0.57 7.35
N TRP A 83 20.43 0.43 6.47
CA TRP A 83 21.36 1.52 6.15
C TRP A 83 20.72 2.64 5.32
N THR A 84 19.68 2.33 4.55
CA THR A 84 18.94 3.31 3.75
C THR A 84 18.04 4.19 4.61
N ALA A 85 17.35 3.59 5.59
CA ALA A 85 16.34 4.31 6.39
C ALA A 85 16.28 3.82 7.85
N PRO A 86 17.36 3.93 8.64
CA PRO A 86 17.48 3.25 9.94
C PRO A 86 16.39 3.69 10.92
N LYS A 87 16.04 4.98 10.94
CA LYS A 87 14.98 5.52 11.80
C LYS A 87 13.60 4.93 11.48
N LEU A 88 13.27 4.78 10.19
CA LEU A 88 12.00 4.21 9.76
C LEU A 88 11.94 2.71 10.04
N ILE A 89 13.02 1.97 9.74
CA ILE A 89 13.14 0.54 10.04
C ILE A 89 12.96 0.28 11.54
N LEU A 90 13.63 1.05 12.41
CA LEU A 90 13.50 0.92 13.86
C LEU A 90 12.08 1.25 14.37
N ARG A 91 11.42 2.25 13.77
CA ARG A 91 10.02 2.55 14.09
C ARG A 91 9.09 1.40 13.68
N ALA A 92 9.29 0.82 12.50
CA ALA A 92 8.43 -0.24 11.97
C ALA A 92 8.52 -1.55 12.77
N ILE A 93 9.58 -1.76 13.55
CA ILE A 93 9.69 -2.90 14.49
C ILE A 93 9.24 -2.55 15.91
N ASN A 94 8.79 -1.33 16.18
CA ASN A 94 8.24 -0.96 17.48
C ASN A 94 6.77 -1.44 17.61
N PHE A 95 6.62 -2.72 17.96
CA PHE A 95 5.31 -3.36 18.11
C PHE A 95 4.51 -2.89 19.31
N VAL A 96 5.10 -2.12 20.23
CA VAL A 96 4.37 -1.53 21.36
C VAL A 96 3.57 -0.34 20.86
N ARG A 97 4.22 0.57 20.11
CA ARG A 97 3.59 1.77 19.56
C ARG A 97 2.70 1.47 18.37
N TYR A 98 3.18 0.66 17.43
CA TYR A 98 2.48 0.33 16.19
C TYR A 98 1.93 -1.08 16.26
N ASN A 99 0.80 -1.21 16.95
CA ASN A 99 0.18 -2.49 17.27
C ASN A 99 -1.20 -2.66 16.64
N ARG A 100 -1.68 -3.91 16.63
CA ARG A 100 -2.96 -4.30 16.05
C ARG A 100 -4.17 -3.61 16.68
N ALA A 101 -4.13 -3.24 17.96
CA ALA A 101 -5.27 -2.60 18.62
C ALA A 101 -5.53 -1.19 18.05
N ASN A 102 -4.47 -0.47 17.65
CA ASN A 102 -4.59 0.90 17.15
C ASN A 102 -4.82 0.98 15.63
N TYR A 103 -4.22 0.06 14.85
CA TYR A 103 -4.24 0.14 13.38
C TYR A 103 -4.81 -1.10 12.70
N GLY A 104 -5.37 -2.03 13.47
CA GLY A 104 -5.94 -3.26 12.93
C GLY A 104 -4.91 -4.20 12.33
N GLU A 105 -5.36 -5.00 11.36
CA GLU A 105 -4.57 -6.03 10.70
C GLU A 105 -3.25 -5.53 10.05
N PRO A 106 -3.16 -4.32 9.45
CA PRO A 106 -1.92 -3.77 8.93
C PRO A 106 -0.78 -3.64 9.95
N ALA A 107 -1.09 -3.46 11.24
CA ALA A 107 -0.09 -3.43 12.32
C ALA A 107 0.05 -4.76 13.08
N SER A 108 -0.36 -5.88 12.47
CA SER A 108 -0.07 -7.20 13.04
C SER A 108 1.41 -7.57 12.91
N PHE A 109 1.82 -8.61 13.64
CA PHE A 109 3.19 -9.07 13.80
C PHE A 109 4.05 -8.95 12.53
N LEU A 110 5.11 -8.12 12.61
CA LEU A 110 6.09 -7.80 11.55
C LEU A 110 5.56 -7.20 10.24
N LYS A 111 4.25 -6.99 10.10
CA LYS A 111 3.68 -6.38 8.89
C LYS A 111 4.14 -4.94 8.65
N PRO A 112 4.25 -4.05 9.65
CA PRO A 112 4.69 -2.68 9.41
C PRO A 112 6.05 -2.61 8.69
N LEU A 113 7.00 -3.47 9.05
CA LEU A 113 8.31 -3.53 8.39
C LEU A 113 8.20 -3.89 6.91
N HIS A 114 7.29 -4.77 6.52
CA HIS A 114 7.07 -5.12 5.12
C HIS A 114 6.37 -3.97 4.39
N LEU A 115 5.32 -3.41 5.00
CA LEU A 115 4.49 -2.38 4.40
C LEU A 115 5.26 -1.11 4.04
N ILE A 116 6.33 -0.77 4.77
CA ILE A 116 7.12 0.43 4.48
C ILE A 116 8.06 0.28 3.27
N ILE A 117 8.41 -0.93 2.86
CA ILE A 117 9.49 -1.17 1.89
C ILE A 117 9.26 -0.48 0.54
N PRO A 118 8.08 -0.57 -0.09
CA PRO A 118 7.84 0.09 -1.38
C PRO A 118 8.00 1.60 -1.35
N TRP A 119 7.82 2.21 -0.18
CA TRP A 119 7.76 3.64 0.01
C TRP A 119 9.13 4.27 0.28
N LEU A 120 10.14 3.47 0.64
CA LEU A 120 11.45 3.99 1.08
C LEU A 120 12.17 4.83 0.02
N ASN A 121 11.93 4.55 -1.27
CA ASN A 121 12.58 5.24 -2.40
C ASN A 121 11.60 6.04 -3.25
N GLN A 122 10.40 6.31 -2.72
CA GLN A 122 9.37 7.02 -3.46
C GLN A 122 9.43 8.49 -3.12
N THR A 123 9.23 9.32 -4.14
CA THR A 123 9.03 10.74 -3.90
C THR A 123 7.71 10.96 -3.14
N PRO A 124 7.61 12.03 -2.34
CA PRO A 124 6.38 12.32 -1.60
C PRO A 124 5.14 12.41 -2.50
N TYR A 125 4.02 11.89 -1.99
CA TYR A 125 2.70 12.03 -2.60
C TYR A 125 1.93 13.18 -1.98
N ASP A 126 1.16 13.90 -2.80
CA ASP A 126 0.24 14.95 -2.34
C ASP A 126 -0.98 14.35 -1.64
N VAL A 127 -1.48 13.24 -2.18
CA VAL A 127 -2.70 12.56 -1.74
C VAL A 127 -2.46 11.05 -1.68
N ILE A 128 -2.97 10.43 -0.63
CA ILE A 128 -3.07 8.99 -0.44
C ILE A 128 -4.55 8.64 -0.50
N LEU A 129 -4.99 8.08 -1.62
CA LEU A 129 -6.37 7.69 -1.88
C LEU A 129 -6.56 6.22 -1.53
N CYS A 130 -7.31 5.94 -0.48
CA CYS A 130 -7.53 4.58 0.01
C CYS A 130 -8.91 4.09 -0.41
N HIS A 131 -8.97 2.95 -1.09
CA HIS A 131 -10.21 2.21 -1.24
C HIS A 131 -10.36 1.25 -0.08
N TYR A 132 -11.52 1.24 0.56
CA TYR A 132 -11.83 0.47 1.77
C TYR A 132 -11.22 1.04 3.06
N GLY A 133 -11.95 0.87 4.16
CA GLY A 133 -11.57 1.37 5.48
C GLY A 133 -10.26 0.75 5.99
N ARG A 134 -10.03 -0.52 5.66
CA ARG A 134 -8.77 -1.23 5.99
C ARG A 134 -7.55 -0.54 5.39
N ASN A 135 -7.63 -0.03 4.16
CA ASN A 135 -6.53 0.71 3.54
C ASN A 135 -6.38 2.11 4.14
N GLY A 136 -7.46 2.71 4.63
CA GLY A 136 -7.39 3.92 5.46
C GLY A 136 -6.55 3.73 6.72
N LEU A 137 -6.77 2.64 7.47
CA LEU A 137 -5.95 2.29 8.65
C LEU A 137 -4.48 2.07 8.28
N LYS A 138 -4.22 1.41 7.14
CA LYS A 138 -2.87 1.22 6.60
C LYS A 138 -2.20 2.57 6.29
N ALA A 139 -2.89 3.50 5.64
CA ALA A 139 -2.37 4.84 5.38
C ALA A 139 -2.09 5.60 6.68
N THR A 140 -2.98 5.53 7.67
CA THR A 140 -2.73 6.16 8.98
C THR A 140 -1.49 5.59 9.66
N LEU A 141 -1.30 4.27 9.63
CA LEU A 141 -0.08 3.62 10.13
C LEU A 141 1.18 4.14 9.42
N LEU A 142 1.16 4.19 8.08
CA LEU A 142 2.29 4.69 7.28
C LEU A 142 2.60 6.16 7.60
N LYS A 143 1.56 6.97 7.82
CA LYS A 143 1.70 8.38 8.22
C LYS A 143 2.33 8.53 9.59
N ASP A 144 1.87 7.76 10.58
CA ASP A 144 2.37 7.83 11.95
C ASP A 144 3.78 7.27 12.10
N LEU A 145 4.16 6.30 11.25
CA LEU A 145 5.56 5.86 11.10
C LEU A 145 6.45 6.98 10.54
N GLY A 146 5.86 7.96 9.84
CA GLY A 146 6.52 9.11 9.23
C GLY A 146 7.00 8.85 7.81
N ILE A 147 6.44 7.85 7.12
CA ILE A 147 6.86 7.50 5.74
C ILE A 147 6.09 8.26 4.67
N ILE A 148 4.86 8.68 4.97
CA ILE A 148 4.01 9.48 4.08
C ILE A 148 3.59 10.77 4.77
N GLN A 149 3.44 11.84 3.98
CA GLN A 149 3.03 13.16 4.46
C GLN A 149 1.77 13.69 3.78
N GLY A 150 1.35 13.07 2.68
CA GLY A 150 0.19 13.46 1.89
C GLY A 150 -1.12 13.41 2.66
N LYS A 151 -2.14 14.08 2.10
CA LYS A 151 -3.50 14.06 2.63
C LYS A 151 -4.09 12.66 2.41
N ILE A 152 -4.66 12.07 3.45
CA ILE A 152 -5.32 10.76 3.35
C ILE A 152 -6.79 11.01 3.03
N ALA A 153 -7.28 10.39 1.96
CA ALA A 153 -8.68 10.35 1.60
C ALA A 153 -9.13 8.89 1.53
N VAL A 154 -10.23 8.53 2.19
CA VAL A 154 -10.73 7.15 2.23
C VAL A 154 -12.08 7.10 1.54
N VAL A 155 -12.23 6.18 0.58
CA VAL A 155 -13.49 5.87 -0.07
C VAL A 155 -13.99 4.54 0.51
N PHE A 156 -15.08 4.63 1.29
CA PHE A 156 -15.78 3.46 1.82
C PHE A 156 -16.72 2.88 0.77
N HIS A 157 -16.75 1.56 0.68
CA HIS A 157 -17.62 0.80 -0.24
C HIS A 157 -18.64 0.00 0.56
N GLY A 158 -19.61 -0.62 -0.13
CA GLY A 158 -20.65 -1.42 0.52
C GLY A 158 -20.11 -2.50 1.48
N TYR A 159 -18.98 -3.11 1.13
CA TYR A 159 -18.28 -4.09 1.97
C TYR A 159 -17.84 -3.54 3.34
N ASP A 160 -17.56 -2.23 3.45
CA ASP A 160 -17.11 -1.62 4.71
C ASP A 160 -18.28 -1.33 5.68
N ILE A 161 -19.52 -1.37 5.18
CA ILE A 161 -20.73 -0.97 5.90
C ILE A 161 -21.60 -2.20 6.25
N SER A 162 -21.32 -3.36 5.64
CA SER A 162 -22.01 -4.63 5.86
C SER A 162 -21.50 -5.43 7.05
#